data_AF-A0A8A3P7L1-F1
#
_entry.id   AF-A0A8A3P7L1-F1
#
_cell.length_a   1.000
_cell.length_b   1.000
_cell.length_c   1.000
_cell.angle_alpha   90.00
_cell.angle_beta   90.00
_cell.angle_gamma   90.00
#
_symmetry.space_group_name_H-M   'P 1'
#
loop_
_entity.id
_entity.type
_entity.pdbx_description
1 polymer ?
#
loop_
_entity_poly.entity_id
_entity_poly.type
_entity_poly.pdbx_seq_one_letter_code
_entity_poly.pdbx_strand_id
1 'polypeptide(L)'
;MTARNSYSFIAPLSTTVDGKPRTIPPPTPLTFPSSTPQSPEYIPPGEIPLVTFLQTVHRPTDIKLSHFEALGIHIIPNASPQEFLPDPSFLPPDDEWTNIPEESLEDATTASRRPLSNGNKGPGAKTYLDRRRELSIDNTAAFRTVRRIPQPKGTGAARLGNAYEFYKNLEVFSSYWLDTSLPKATGSPLDSTENKTGGEPQETQDTIPRHQQTHVRTGTSSQLPHEYRQGLITAFIKLVAYDFGCNVSFPRIEPRLHIHPPLSKSSSPSHFSAMGITMLYRTPTDGSSARAGFLEGPLAAISCRSTTSFTTPLDSNLDLAREIITILLTAQQRHREGKEEKRFGEGKWWTTVPRWGGGRGGPIGKEIEAATSDSISTTTPSTEDKYEDIFRIPVVKFTQPSNPERRPPQKKPRTARLGGQAQMYENYRKMMPPASTWDKKTRYMAIGKPGGVKGDWDEVFLVSCLNHHVSFLRGRVGKGVLDVIGGEKDEKEGFERTVVWRTKWYDLFRAEDRVGAMGVVWGMMAWIMRGEEKGDRREVGGVGEMDVEK
;
A
#
# COMPACT_ATOMS: atom_id res chain seq x y z
N MET A 1 -33.11 -52.95 -2.42
CA MET A 1 -32.86 -51.91 -1.40
C MET A 1 -31.47 -52.12 -0.84
N THR A 2 -30.50 -51.30 -1.23
CA THR A 2 -29.18 -51.25 -0.57
C THR A 2 -28.62 -49.85 -0.80
N ALA A 3 -28.53 -49.09 0.29
CA ALA A 3 -28.08 -47.71 0.30
C ALA A 3 -26.59 -47.63 -0.08
N ARG A 4 -26.28 -46.86 -1.13
CA ARG A 4 -24.90 -46.47 -1.45
C ARG A 4 -24.48 -45.38 -0.47
N ASN A 5 -23.54 -45.72 0.41
CA ASN A 5 -22.80 -44.77 1.25
C ASN A 5 -22.22 -43.65 0.38
N SER A 6 -22.64 -42.42 0.65
CA SER A 6 -22.08 -41.22 0.04
C SER A 6 -20.82 -40.86 0.79
N TYR A 7 -19.67 -41.17 0.20
CA TYR A 7 -18.37 -40.75 0.69
C TYR A 7 -18.32 -39.22 0.71
N SER A 8 -18.29 -38.64 1.91
CA SER A 8 -17.93 -37.25 2.13
C SER A 8 -16.43 -37.11 1.84
N PHE A 9 -16.09 -36.61 0.65
CA PHE A 9 -14.70 -36.30 0.29
C PHE A 9 -14.20 -35.13 1.14
N ILE A 10 -13.50 -35.42 2.24
CA ILE A 10 -12.53 -34.51 2.83
C ILE A 10 -11.16 -34.95 2.31
N ALA A 11 -10.32 -34.00 1.89
CA ALA A 11 -8.91 -34.28 1.60
C ALA A 11 -8.27 -34.90 2.85
N PRO A 12 -7.52 -36.01 2.75
CA PRO A 12 -6.89 -36.61 3.92
C PRO A 12 -6.09 -35.56 4.71
N LEU A 13 -6.16 -35.63 6.05
CA LEU A 13 -5.32 -34.81 6.93
C LEU A 13 -3.89 -34.84 6.38
N SER A 14 -3.28 -33.67 6.20
CA SER A 14 -1.90 -33.57 5.72
C SER A 14 -1.04 -34.51 6.57
N THR A 15 -0.46 -35.53 5.95
CA THR A 15 0.50 -36.39 6.61
C THR A 15 1.88 -35.75 6.50
N THR A 16 2.71 -35.94 7.52
CA THR A 16 4.14 -35.63 7.39
C THR A 16 4.77 -36.54 6.33
N VAL A 17 6.00 -36.25 5.90
CA VAL A 17 6.76 -37.12 4.98
C VAL A 17 6.87 -38.55 5.52
N ASP A 18 6.79 -38.71 6.84
CA ASP A 18 6.82 -39.99 7.56
C ASP A 18 5.44 -40.68 7.70
N GLY A 19 4.39 -40.17 7.04
CA GLY A 19 3.05 -40.77 7.07
C GLY A 19 2.25 -40.53 8.36
N LYS A 20 2.78 -39.77 9.34
CA LYS A 20 2.06 -39.44 10.58
C LYS A 20 1.04 -38.31 10.33
N PRO A 21 -0.14 -38.33 10.99
CA PRO A 21 -1.07 -37.21 10.93
C PRO A 21 -0.39 -35.93 11.44
N ARG A 22 -0.42 -34.85 10.66
CA ARG A 22 0.11 -33.56 11.09
C ARG A 22 -0.68 -33.06 12.31
N THR A 23 0.01 -32.91 13.43
CA THR A 23 -0.56 -32.31 14.63
C THR A 23 -0.98 -30.87 14.32
N ILE A 24 -2.24 -30.54 14.58
CA ILE A 24 -2.74 -29.18 14.45
C ILE A 24 -2.11 -28.35 15.57
N PRO A 25 -1.31 -27.29 15.27
CA PRO A 25 -0.69 -26.47 16.32
C PRO A 25 -1.77 -25.79 17.18
N PRO A 26 -1.54 -25.32 18.41
CA PRO A 26 -2.56 -24.59 19.17
C PRO A 26 -3.00 -23.29 18.45
N PRO A 27 -4.24 -22.79 18.66
CA PRO A 27 -4.68 -21.53 18.09
C PRO A 27 -3.79 -20.37 18.55
N THR A 28 -3.45 -19.44 17.65
CA THR A 28 -2.73 -18.23 18.07
C THR A 28 -3.70 -17.32 18.84
N PRO A 29 -3.34 -16.88 20.06
CA PRO A 29 -4.13 -15.87 20.78
C PRO A 29 -4.28 -14.60 19.95
N LEU A 30 -5.49 -14.05 19.94
CA LEU A 30 -5.77 -12.78 19.27
C LEU A 30 -5.35 -11.64 20.21
N THR A 31 -4.35 -10.85 19.81
CA THR A 31 -3.90 -9.66 20.55
C THR A 31 -3.86 -8.46 19.62
N PHE A 32 -4.08 -7.26 20.19
CA PHE A 32 -4.07 -5.98 19.48
C PHE A 32 -3.19 -4.97 20.22
N PRO A 33 -2.58 -4.00 19.50
CA PRO A 33 -1.79 -2.95 20.12
C PRO A 33 -2.67 -2.04 20.99
N SER A 34 -2.11 -1.55 22.09
CA SER A 34 -2.82 -0.72 23.09
C SER A 34 -2.30 0.71 23.22
N SER A 35 -1.27 1.09 22.45
CA SER A 35 -0.64 2.41 22.55
C SER A 35 -1.58 3.53 22.09
N THR A 36 -1.86 4.48 22.99
CA THR A 36 -2.83 5.57 22.83
C THR A 36 -2.30 6.90 23.39
N PRO A 37 -1.19 7.44 22.84
CA PRO A 37 -0.60 8.71 23.31
C PRO A 37 -1.61 9.85 23.29
N GLN A 38 -1.49 10.74 24.27
CA GLN A 38 -2.36 11.89 24.48
C GLN A 38 -1.50 13.16 24.49
N SER A 39 -1.56 13.94 23.41
CA SER A 39 -0.85 15.23 23.33
C SER A 39 -1.78 16.42 23.62
N PRO A 40 -1.23 17.54 24.16
CA PRO A 40 -1.97 18.80 24.27
C PRO A 40 -2.27 19.38 22.89
N GLU A 41 -3.26 20.28 22.78
CA GLU A 41 -3.69 20.87 21.49
C GLU A 41 -2.57 21.57 20.74
N TYR A 42 -1.72 22.27 21.47
CA TYR A 42 -0.57 22.99 20.94
C TYR A 42 0.72 22.42 21.53
N ILE A 43 1.70 22.14 20.66
CA ILE A 43 3.01 21.62 21.03
C ILE A 43 3.98 22.80 21.08
N PRO A 44 4.46 23.20 22.27
CA PRO A 44 5.46 24.24 22.38
C PRO A 44 6.81 23.76 21.83
N PRO A 45 7.70 24.68 21.43
CA PRO A 45 9.07 24.34 21.09
C PRO A 45 9.76 23.57 22.23
N GLY A 46 10.34 22.42 21.93
CA GLY A 46 11.11 21.64 22.90
C GLY A 46 12.54 22.17 23.09
N GLU A 47 13.20 21.76 24.18
CA GLU A 47 14.63 22.04 24.40
C GLU A 47 15.50 21.42 23.29
N ILE A 48 15.17 20.18 22.92
CA ILE A 48 15.76 19.49 21.78
C ILE A 48 14.81 19.67 20.59
N PRO A 49 15.32 20.15 19.44
CA PRO A 49 14.51 20.24 18.24
C PRO A 49 13.92 18.88 17.85
N LEU A 50 12.63 18.82 17.50
CA LEU A 50 11.90 17.65 17.03
C LEU A 50 12.67 16.86 15.98
N VAL A 51 13.17 17.50 14.91
CA VAL A 51 13.93 16.79 13.87
C VAL A 51 15.18 16.14 14.45
N THR A 52 15.92 16.85 15.30
CA THR A 52 17.11 16.31 15.97
C THR A 52 16.75 15.17 16.91
N PHE A 53 15.63 15.28 17.62
CA PHE A 53 15.15 14.25 18.53
C PHE A 53 14.73 12.98 17.79
N LEU A 54 13.97 13.10 16.70
CA LEU A 54 13.59 11.98 15.84
C LEU A 54 14.82 11.29 15.22
N GLN A 55 15.87 12.05 14.91
CA GLN A 55 17.13 11.52 14.37
C GLN A 55 17.92 10.64 15.37
N THR A 56 17.55 10.66 16.66
CA THR A 56 18.15 9.76 17.66
C THR A 56 17.64 8.31 17.56
N VAL A 57 16.54 8.09 16.83
CA VAL A 57 15.97 6.75 16.62
C VAL A 57 16.79 6.01 15.56
N HIS A 58 17.69 5.13 16.01
CA HIS A 58 18.52 4.31 15.12
C HIS A 58 18.01 2.88 15.01
N ARG A 59 17.33 2.38 16.05
CA ARG A 59 16.81 1.02 16.15
C ARG A 59 15.34 1.04 16.59
N PRO A 60 14.57 0.00 16.26
CA PRO A 60 13.18 -0.11 16.73
C PRO A 60 13.06 0.02 18.26
N THR A 61 14.02 -0.51 19.02
CA THR A 61 14.05 -0.45 20.50
C THR A 61 14.15 0.97 21.07
N ASP A 62 14.56 1.94 20.26
CA ASP A 62 14.72 3.33 20.70
C ASP A 62 13.37 4.06 20.76
N ILE A 63 12.32 3.51 20.14
CA ILE A 63 10.99 4.10 20.08
C ILE A 63 10.34 4.09 21.48
N LYS A 64 9.92 5.27 21.92
CA LYS A 64 9.32 5.57 23.22
C LYS A 64 8.12 6.48 23.07
N LEU A 65 7.26 6.52 24.09
CA LEU A 65 6.08 7.40 24.13
C LEU A 65 6.43 8.87 23.90
N SER A 66 7.57 9.33 24.42
CA SER A 66 8.09 10.68 24.25
C SER A 66 8.26 11.11 22.79
N HIS A 67 8.49 10.17 21.85
CA HIS A 67 8.57 10.51 20.43
C HIS A 67 7.20 10.88 19.86
N PHE A 68 6.14 10.21 20.32
CA PHE A 68 4.77 10.52 19.93
C PHE A 68 4.30 11.83 20.55
N GLU A 69 4.66 12.08 21.81
CA GLU A 69 4.39 13.35 22.50
C GLU A 69 5.09 14.53 21.79
N ALA A 70 6.37 14.37 21.44
CA ALA A 70 7.13 15.38 20.69
C ALA A 70 6.54 15.64 19.29
N LEU A 71 6.02 14.61 18.62
CA LEU A 71 5.28 14.73 17.35
C LEU A 71 3.87 15.32 17.53
N GLY A 72 3.41 15.51 18.77
CA GLY A 72 2.06 15.95 19.07
C GLY A 72 0.99 14.94 18.69
N ILE A 73 1.23 13.63 18.79
CA ILE A 73 0.23 12.62 18.42
C ILE A 73 -0.83 12.47 19.53
N HIS A 74 -2.09 12.61 19.16
CA HIS A 74 -3.25 12.37 20.03
C HIS A 74 -4.15 11.29 19.42
N ILE A 75 -4.27 10.13 20.05
CA ILE A 75 -5.09 9.02 19.56
C ILE A 75 -6.48 9.02 20.22
N ILE A 76 -7.53 9.01 19.40
CA ILE A 76 -8.91 8.76 19.80
C ILE A 76 -9.26 7.32 19.39
N PRO A 77 -9.24 6.36 20.33
CA PRO A 77 -9.53 4.96 20.04
C PRO A 77 -11.03 4.69 19.91
N ASN A 78 -11.38 3.62 19.20
CA ASN A 78 -12.75 3.13 19.05
C ASN A 78 -13.78 4.17 18.56
N ALA A 79 -13.35 5.12 17.72
CA ALA A 79 -14.24 6.10 17.10
C ALA A 79 -15.34 5.38 16.29
N SER A 80 -16.57 5.84 16.44
CA SER A 80 -17.69 5.41 15.60
C SER A 80 -17.47 5.84 14.14
N PRO A 81 -18.11 5.20 13.15
CA PRO A 81 -18.04 5.67 11.75
C PRO A 81 -18.40 7.15 11.57
N GLN A 82 -19.33 7.66 12.40
CA GLN A 82 -19.76 9.05 12.41
C GLN A 82 -18.66 9.99 12.91
N GLU A 83 -18.00 9.67 14.03
CA GLU A 83 -16.88 10.48 14.54
C GLU A 83 -15.62 10.36 13.66
N PHE A 84 -15.46 9.19 13.04
CA PHE A 84 -14.31 8.86 12.19
C PHE A 84 -14.29 9.66 10.89
N LEU A 85 -15.43 10.00 10.28
CA LEU A 85 -15.46 10.80 9.06
C LEU A 85 -15.54 12.30 9.36
N PRO A 86 -14.87 13.16 8.57
CA PRO A 86 -14.96 14.60 8.80
C PRO A 86 -16.37 15.15 8.64
N ASP A 87 -17.11 14.62 7.66
CA ASP A 87 -18.53 14.87 7.47
C ASP A 87 -19.28 13.53 7.42
N PRO A 88 -20.09 13.21 8.45
CA PRO A 88 -20.89 11.99 8.50
C PRO A 88 -21.90 11.87 7.35
N SER A 89 -22.27 12.96 6.66
CA SER A 89 -23.21 12.94 5.54
C SER A 89 -22.71 12.12 4.34
N PHE A 90 -21.42 11.79 4.31
CA PHE A 90 -20.80 10.94 3.29
C PHE A 90 -20.87 9.44 3.64
N LEU A 91 -21.30 9.07 4.84
CA LEU A 91 -21.64 7.69 5.14
C LEU A 91 -22.81 7.22 4.27
N PRO A 92 -22.81 5.94 3.85
CA PRO A 92 -23.98 5.37 3.20
C PRO A 92 -25.14 5.30 4.22
N PRO A 93 -26.34 5.76 3.87
CA PRO A 93 -27.52 5.60 4.72
C PRO A 93 -28.01 4.14 4.62
N ASP A 94 -27.30 3.25 5.31
CA ASP A 94 -27.49 1.79 5.22
C ASP A 94 -28.95 1.41 5.45
N ASP A 95 -29.54 1.85 6.55
CA ASP A 95 -30.92 1.55 6.93
C ASP A 95 -31.92 1.99 5.85
N GLU A 96 -31.77 3.21 5.32
CA GLU A 96 -32.65 3.71 4.25
C GLU A 96 -32.50 2.87 2.98
N TRP A 97 -31.25 2.58 2.57
CA TRP A 97 -30.99 1.82 1.35
C TRP A 97 -31.45 0.36 1.46
N THR A 98 -31.43 -0.24 2.65
CA THR A 98 -31.92 -1.62 2.87
C THR A 98 -33.39 -1.80 2.56
N ASN A 99 -34.16 -0.75 2.82
CA ASN A 99 -35.61 -0.77 2.82
C ASN A 99 -36.20 -0.29 1.48
N ILE A 100 -35.35 -0.01 0.48
CA ILE A 100 -35.78 0.39 -0.86
C ILE A 100 -36.41 -0.82 -1.57
N PRO A 101 -37.66 -0.72 -2.05
CA PRO A 101 -38.28 -1.75 -2.89
C PRO A 101 -37.51 -1.96 -4.19
N GLU A 102 -37.45 -3.21 -4.68
CA GLU A 102 -36.69 -3.56 -5.89
C GLU A 102 -37.12 -2.77 -7.13
N GLU A 103 -38.41 -2.46 -7.26
CA GLU A 103 -38.99 -1.64 -8.33
C GLU A 103 -38.51 -0.18 -8.34
N SER A 104 -38.16 0.37 -7.18
CA SER A 104 -37.70 1.76 -7.03
C SER A 104 -36.17 1.88 -6.97
N LEU A 105 -35.44 0.75 -7.03
CA LEU A 105 -34.01 0.72 -6.77
C LEU A 105 -33.19 1.45 -7.84
N GLU A 106 -33.61 1.42 -9.10
CA GLU A 106 -32.91 2.11 -10.20
C GLU A 106 -33.02 3.65 -10.08
N ASP A 107 -34.21 4.14 -9.71
CA ASP A 107 -34.46 5.56 -9.50
C ASP A 107 -33.69 6.06 -8.27
N ALA A 108 -33.76 5.32 -7.16
CA ALA A 108 -32.98 5.63 -5.96
C ALA A 108 -31.47 5.55 -6.19
N THR A 109 -31.02 4.66 -7.07
CA THR A 109 -29.61 4.58 -7.49
C THR A 109 -29.23 5.84 -8.27
N THR A 110 -30.06 6.29 -9.19
CA THR A 110 -29.79 7.50 -9.97
C THR A 110 -29.75 8.74 -9.08
N ALA A 111 -30.66 8.83 -8.10
CA ALA A 111 -30.73 9.92 -7.13
C ALA A 111 -29.55 9.96 -6.14
N SER A 112 -29.05 8.79 -5.72
CA SER A 112 -27.98 8.71 -4.70
C SER A 112 -26.56 8.93 -5.25
N ARG A 113 -26.36 8.92 -6.57
CA ARG A 113 -25.05 9.13 -7.19
C ARG A 113 -24.56 10.57 -7.02
N ARG A 114 -23.48 10.74 -6.26
CA ARG A 114 -22.81 12.03 -6.06
C ARG A 114 -21.74 12.30 -7.13
N PRO A 115 -21.50 13.56 -7.52
CA PRO A 115 -20.40 13.91 -8.40
C PRO A 115 -19.05 13.68 -7.70
N LEU A 116 -18.08 13.17 -8.44
CA LEU A 116 -16.72 12.95 -7.99
C LEU A 116 -15.78 14.04 -8.51
N SER A 117 -14.62 14.21 -7.85
CA SER A 117 -13.54 15.15 -8.20
C SER A 117 -12.91 14.92 -9.58
N ASN A 118 -13.25 13.83 -10.26
CA ASN A 118 -12.80 13.51 -11.63
C ASN A 118 -13.85 13.80 -12.70
N GLY A 119 -14.97 14.43 -12.34
CA GLY A 119 -16.08 14.74 -13.23
C GLY A 119 -17.06 13.59 -13.48
N ASN A 120 -16.77 12.37 -13.02
CA ASN A 120 -17.69 11.24 -13.11
C ASN A 120 -18.70 11.27 -11.95
N LYS A 121 -19.77 10.47 -12.07
CA LYS A 121 -20.66 10.16 -10.95
C LYS A 121 -20.12 8.96 -10.18
N GLY A 122 -20.21 9.00 -8.86
CA GLY A 122 -19.85 7.88 -7.98
C GLY A 122 -20.85 6.74 -8.04
N PRO A 123 -20.64 5.68 -7.25
CA PRO A 123 -21.59 4.59 -7.14
C PRO A 123 -22.87 5.01 -6.42
N GLY A 124 -23.96 4.30 -6.68
CA GLY A 124 -25.28 4.55 -6.06
C GLY A 124 -25.76 3.37 -5.20
N ALA A 125 -27.00 3.48 -4.71
CA ALA A 125 -27.62 2.55 -3.78
C ALA A 125 -27.56 1.07 -4.23
N LYS A 126 -27.89 0.76 -5.49
CA LYS A 126 -27.83 -0.62 -6.01
C LYS A 126 -26.44 -1.24 -5.86
N THR A 127 -25.39 -0.51 -6.27
CA THR A 127 -24.01 -0.96 -6.16
C THR A 127 -23.67 -1.24 -4.70
N TYR A 128 -24.04 -0.35 -3.77
CA TYR A 128 -23.83 -0.56 -2.34
C TYR A 128 -24.50 -1.85 -1.84
N LEU A 129 -25.79 -2.04 -2.17
CA LEU A 129 -26.55 -3.21 -1.75
C LEU A 129 -26.00 -4.52 -2.33
N ASP A 130 -25.53 -4.49 -3.58
CA ASP A 130 -24.88 -5.64 -4.21
C ASP A 130 -23.59 -6.02 -3.48
N ARG A 131 -22.73 -5.03 -3.16
CA ARG A 131 -21.49 -5.24 -2.39
C ARG A 131 -21.77 -5.79 -1.00
N ARG A 132 -22.78 -5.23 -0.33
CA ARG A 132 -23.21 -5.69 1.00
C ARG A 132 -23.71 -7.13 0.95
N ARG A 133 -24.57 -7.46 -0.02
CA ARG A 133 -25.09 -8.83 -0.21
C ARG A 133 -23.96 -9.81 -0.46
N GLU A 134 -23.01 -9.47 -1.34
CA GLU A 134 -21.85 -10.31 -1.64
C GLU A 134 -20.97 -10.56 -0.41
N LEU A 135 -20.69 -9.52 0.41
CA LEU A 135 -19.89 -9.65 1.64
C LEU A 135 -20.62 -10.35 2.82
N SER A 136 -21.95 -10.39 2.75
CA SER A 136 -22.80 -11.06 3.76
C SER A 136 -22.93 -12.57 3.52
N ILE A 137 -22.34 -13.11 2.44
CA ILE A 137 -22.37 -14.54 2.15
C ILE A 137 -21.62 -15.30 3.26
N ASP A 138 -22.25 -16.37 3.73
CA ASP A 138 -21.68 -17.28 4.71
C ASP A 138 -20.35 -17.89 4.25
N ASN A 139 -19.40 -18.02 5.19
CA ASN A 139 -18.03 -18.48 4.90
C ASN A 139 -18.02 -19.91 4.39
N THR A 140 -18.85 -20.79 4.97
CA THR A 140 -18.94 -22.19 4.55
C THR A 140 -19.42 -22.28 3.11
N ALA A 141 -20.47 -21.54 2.76
CA ALA A 141 -20.99 -21.50 1.40
C ALA A 141 -19.97 -20.93 0.40
N ALA A 142 -19.29 -19.83 0.78
CA ALA A 142 -18.30 -19.17 -0.05
C ALA A 142 -17.04 -20.03 -0.27
N PHE A 143 -16.48 -20.61 0.78
CA PHE A 143 -15.29 -21.46 0.69
C PHE A 143 -15.55 -22.72 -0.13
N ARG A 144 -16.76 -23.28 -0.07
CA ARG A 144 -17.18 -24.35 -0.98
C ARG A 144 -17.16 -23.90 -2.44
N THR A 145 -17.70 -22.72 -2.75
CA THR A 145 -17.64 -22.17 -4.11
C THR A 145 -16.19 -21.94 -4.57
N VAL A 146 -15.34 -21.35 -3.73
CA VAL A 146 -13.91 -21.12 -4.03
C VAL A 146 -13.18 -22.43 -4.31
N ARG A 147 -13.35 -23.45 -3.44
CA ARG A 147 -12.73 -24.77 -3.57
C ARG A 147 -13.42 -25.70 -4.58
N ARG A 148 -14.54 -25.26 -5.19
CA ARG A 148 -15.38 -26.07 -6.08
C ARG A 148 -15.90 -27.36 -5.43
N ILE A 149 -16.20 -27.30 -4.13
CA ILE A 149 -16.80 -28.39 -3.36
C ILE A 149 -18.32 -28.33 -3.55
N PRO A 150 -19.01 -29.48 -3.76
CA PRO A 150 -20.46 -29.52 -3.85
C PRO A 150 -21.14 -28.93 -2.61
N GLN A 151 -22.19 -28.15 -2.84
CA GLN A 151 -23.02 -27.60 -1.77
C GLN A 151 -23.92 -28.69 -1.16
N PRO A 152 -24.36 -28.52 0.10
CA PRO A 152 -25.37 -29.39 0.69
C PRO A 152 -26.61 -29.53 -0.20
N LYS A 153 -27.24 -30.71 -0.16
CA LYS A 153 -28.43 -31.02 -0.97
C LYS A 153 -29.53 -29.98 -0.72
N GLY A 154 -30.05 -29.39 -1.79
CA GLY A 154 -31.09 -28.35 -1.73
C GLY A 154 -30.56 -26.91 -1.70
N THR A 155 -29.25 -26.69 -1.62
CA THR A 155 -28.64 -25.35 -1.68
C THR A 155 -27.87 -25.15 -2.99
N GLY A 156 -28.09 -24.02 -3.66
CA GLY A 156 -27.35 -23.63 -4.85
C GLY A 156 -25.95 -23.10 -4.52
N ALA A 157 -25.06 -23.04 -5.52
CA ALA A 157 -23.74 -22.43 -5.34
C ALA A 157 -23.87 -20.93 -5.02
N ALA A 158 -23.15 -20.48 -3.99
CA ALA A 158 -23.13 -19.07 -3.60
C ALA A 158 -22.53 -18.22 -4.73
N ARG A 159 -23.24 -17.17 -5.15
CA ARG A 159 -22.78 -16.23 -6.18
C ARG A 159 -21.91 -15.16 -5.54
N LEU A 160 -20.59 -15.36 -5.59
CA LEU A 160 -19.63 -14.48 -4.91
C LEU A 160 -19.40 -13.14 -5.63
N GLY A 161 -19.72 -13.04 -6.93
CA GLY A 161 -19.63 -11.80 -7.69
C GLY A 161 -18.25 -11.13 -7.55
N ASN A 162 -18.24 -9.87 -7.13
CA ASN A 162 -17.01 -9.08 -6.99
C ASN A 162 -16.24 -9.42 -5.70
N ALA A 163 -16.91 -10.01 -4.70
CA ALA A 163 -16.28 -10.52 -3.49
C ALA A 163 -15.53 -11.85 -3.69
N TYR A 164 -15.51 -12.44 -4.88
CA TYR A 164 -14.82 -13.71 -5.13
C TYR A 164 -13.35 -13.69 -4.67
N GLU A 165 -12.59 -12.65 -5.03
CA GLU A 165 -11.17 -12.56 -4.65
C GLU A 165 -11.01 -12.33 -3.15
N PHE A 166 -11.94 -11.64 -2.49
CA PHE A 166 -11.96 -11.49 -1.03
C PHE A 166 -12.11 -12.86 -0.35
N TYR A 167 -13.13 -13.64 -0.73
CA TYR A 167 -13.36 -14.97 -0.15
C TYR A 167 -12.26 -15.96 -0.47
N LYS A 168 -11.63 -15.86 -1.66
CA LYS A 168 -10.46 -16.67 -2.01
C LYS A 168 -9.28 -16.41 -1.06
N ASN A 169 -9.02 -15.16 -0.70
CA ASN A 169 -7.97 -14.85 0.27
C ASN A 169 -8.38 -15.24 1.70
N LEU A 170 -9.64 -15.02 2.08
CA LEU A 170 -10.13 -15.38 3.41
C LEU A 170 -10.15 -16.90 3.64
N GLU A 171 -10.42 -17.67 2.58
CA GLU A 171 -10.34 -19.13 2.60
C GLU A 171 -8.91 -19.59 2.94
N VAL A 172 -7.88 -18.97 2.37
CA VAL A 172 -6.48 -19.27 2.75
C VAL A 172 -6.23 -18.94 4.23
N PHE A 173 -6.77 -17.82 4.72
CA PHE A 173 -6.65 -17.44 6.13
C PHE A 173 -7.23 -18.47 7.09
N SER A 174 -8.31 -19.14 6.70
CA SER A 174 -8.95 -20.21 7.48
C SER A 174 -8.03 -21.41 7.74
N SER A 175 -6.95 -21.55 6.97
CA SER A 175 -5.91 -22.56 7.19
C SER A 175 -4.91 -22.20 8.31
N TYR A 176 -4.92 -20.95 8.78
CA TYR A 176 -3.98 -20.42 9.79
C TYR A 176 -4.69 -19.81 11.01
N TRP A 177 -5.90 -19.31 10.83
CA TRP A 177 -6.76 -18.72 11.86
C TRP A 177 -8.02 -19.57 12.05
N LEU A 178 -8.59 -19.53 13.25
CA LEU A 178 -9.93 -20.07 13.48
C LEU A 178 -10.95 -19.12 12.85
N ASP A 179 -11.91 -19.67 12.11
CA ASP A 179 -13.06 -18.93 11.63
C ASP A 179 -13.96 -18.57 12.82
N THR A 180 -13.97 -17.29 13.18
CA THR A 180 -14.71 -16.74 14.33
C THR A 180 -16.20 -16.62 14.09
N SER A 181 -16.67 -16.83 12.85
CA SER A 181 -18.11 -16.91 12.54
C SER A 181 -18.72 -18.24 12.96
N LEU A 182 -17.92 -19.28 13.15
CA LEU A 182 -18.38 -20.58 13.60
C LEU A 182 -18.62 -20.58 15.12
N PRO A 183 -19.58 -21.36 15.64
CA PRO A 183 -19.79 -21.50 17.08
C PRO A 183 -18.50 -21.88 17.80
N LYS A 184 -18.17 -21.18 18.90
CA LYS A 184 -17.04 -21.55 19.75
C LYS A 184 -17.33 -22.92 20.36
N ALA A 185 -16.45 -23.89 20.11
CA ALA A 185 -16.46 -25.13 20.87
C ALA A 185 -16.24 -24.77 22.34
N THR A 186 -17.25 -24.99 23.18
CA THR A 186 -17.17 -24.77 24.63
C THR A 186 -16.24 -25.81 25.26
N GLY A 187 -14.97 -25.44 25.43
CA GLY A 187 -14.03 -26.10 26.33
C GLY A 187 -13.25 -25.01 27.07
N SER A 188 -13.41 -24.97 28.39
CA SER A 188 -13.14 -23.84 29.29
C SER A 188 -11.73 -23.20 29.22
N PRO A 189 -11.58 -21.92 29.67
CA PRO A 189 -10.29 -21.28 29.91
C PRO A 189 -9.57 -21.86 31.12
N LEU A 190 -8.24 -21.79 31.11
CA LEU A 190 -7.38 -22.00 32.29
C LEU A 190 -7.79 -21.05 33.43
N ASP A 191 -8.28 -21.61 34.54
CA ASP A 191 -7.85 -21.23 35.89
C ASP A 191 -8.29 -22.29 36.93
N SER A 192 -7.47 -22.44 37.97
CA SER A 192 -7.55 -23.30 39.17
C SER A 192 -6.83 -24.66 39.18
N THR A 193 -5.89 -24.69 40.13
CA THR A 193 -5.05 -25.76 40.63
C THR A 193 -5.82 -26.85 41.40
N GLU A 194 -5.20 -28.03 41.41
CA GLU A 194 -5.30 -29.14 42.38
C GLU A 194 -6.41 -30.22 42.24
N ASN A 195 -5.92 -31.43 41.92
CA ASN A 195 -6.19 -32.74 42.55
C ASN A 195 -7.64 -33.19 42.83
N LYS A 196 -8.14 -34.19 42.06
CA LYS A 196 -8.23 -35.63 42.46
C LYS A 196 -9.17 -36.45 41.54
N THR A 197 -8.65 -37.63 41.18
CA THR A 197 -9.32 -38.94 40.95
C THR A 197 -10.56 -39.07 40.05
N GLY A 198 -10.36 -39.78 38.94
CA GLY A 198 -11.09 -41.02 38.63
C GLY A 198 -12.59 -40.94 38.35
N GLY A 199 -12.94 -40.70 37.09
CA GLY A 199 -14.27 -40.95 36.52
C GLY A 199 -14.20 -40.82 35.01
N GLU A 200 -14.69 -41.83 34.29
CA GLU A 200 -14.67 -41.89 32.81
C GLU A 200 -15.26 -40.63 32.16
N PRO A 201 -14.66 -40.07 31.09
CA PRO A 201 -15.26 -38.95 30.39
C PRO A 201 -16.35 -39.47 29.43
N GLN A 202 -17.60 -39.21 29.79
CA GLN A 202 -18.74 -39.32 28.89
C GLN A 202 -18.62 -38.23 27.82
N GLU A 203 -18.38 -38.64 26.57
CA GLU A 203 -18.29 -37.77 25.39
C GLU A 203 -19.58 -36.95 25.23
N THR A 204 -19.49 -35.64 25.48
CA THR A 204 -20.40 -34.65 24.91
C THR A 204 -19.55 -33.63 24.18
N GLN A 205 -19.05 -34.03 23.01
CA GLN A 205 -18.34 -33.17 22.08
C GLN A 205 -19.35 -32.44 21.19
N ASP A 206 -19.68 -31.19 21.53
CA ASP A 206 -20.25 -30.25 20.57
C ASP A 206 -19.18 -29.87 19.54
N THR A 207 -18.95 -30.81 18.62
CA THR A 207 -18.08 -30.66 17.46
C THR A 207 -18.85 -29.92 16.38
N ILE A 208 -18.26 -28.86 15.81
CA ILE A 208 -18.80 -28.15 14.63
C ILE A 208 -19.25 -29.21 13.62
N PRO A 209 -20.54 -29.22 13.22
CA PRO A 209 -21.06 -30.28 12.37
C PRO A 209 -20.17 -30.49 11.15
N ARG A 210 -19.80 -31.74 10.88
CA ARG A 210 -18.80 -32.10 9.85
C ARG A 210 -19.14 -31.54 8.46
N HIS A 211 -20.41 -31.29 8.17
CA HIS A 211 -20.86 -30.68 6.92
C HIS A 211 -20.52 -29.18 6.82
N GLN A 212 -20.33 -28.47 7.94
CA GLN A 212 -19.93 -27.06 8.01
C GLN A 212 -18.41 -26.88 7.96
N GLN A 213 -17.63 -27.92 8.30
CA GLN A 213 -16.18 -27.87 8.23
C GLN A 213 -15.69 -27.93 6.76
N THR A 214 -15.32 -26.78 6.22
CA THR A 214 -14.77 -26.65 4.85
C THR A 214 -13.25 -26.64 4.83
N HIS A 215 -12.62 -26.42 5.97
CA HIS A 215 -11.18 -26.24 6.13
C HIS A 215 -10.72 -26.84 7.46
N VAL A 216 -9.47 -27.30 7.49
CA VAL A 216 -8.78 -27.75 8.70
C VAL A 216 -7.54 -26.89 8.84
N ARG A 217 -7.29 -26.35 10.03
CA ARG A 217 -6.12 -25.51 10.28
C ARG A 217 -4.84 -26.33 10.12
N THR A 218 -3.93 -25.84 9.29
CA THR A 218 -2.66 -26.50 8.96
C THR A 218 -1.45 -25.77 9.52
N GLY A 219 -1.58 -24.49 9.86
CA GLY A 219 -0.48 -23.67 10.37
C GLY A 219 -0.87 -22.73 11.51
N THR A 220 0.13 -21.99 11.99
CA THR A 220 -0.04 -20.87 12.94
C THR A 220 -0.11 -19.54 12.22
N SER A 221 -0.64 -18.51 12.86
CA SER A 221 -0.70 -17.15 12.32
C SER A 221 0.65 -16.59 11.84
N SER A 222 1.74 -16.92 12.53
CA SER A 222 3.11 -16.50 12.18
C SER A 222 3.60 -17.11 10.86
N GLN A 223 3.05 -18.26 10.47
CA GLN A 223 3.37 -18.95 9.22
C GLN A 223 2.56 -18.44 8.03
N LEU A 224 1.50 -17.66 8.25
CA LEU A 224 0.74 -17.04 7.15
C LEU A 224 1.69 -16.13 6.36
N PRO A 225 1.82 -16.28 5.03
CA PRO A 225 2.66 -15.39 4.22
C PRO A 225 2.13 -13.96 4.14
N HIS A 226 3.01 -12.98 3.91
CA HIS A 226 2.63 -11.55 3.86
C HIS A 226 1.75 -11.23 2.64
N GLU A 227 1.96 -11.93 1.53
CA GLU A 227 1.27 -11.75 0.27
C GLU A 227 -0.24 -12.01 0.41
N TYR A 228 -0.63 -13.03 1.19
CA TYR A 228 -2.03 -13.30 1.47
C TYR A 228 -2.64 -12.24 2.38
N ARG A 229 -1.89 -11.71 3.35
CA ARG A 229 -2.37 -10.60 4.21
C ARG A 229 -2.69 -9.36 3.37
N GLN A 230 -1.78 -9.01 2.48
CA GLN A 230 -1.99 -7.92 1.52
C GLN A 230 -3.11 -8.24 0.55
N GLY A 231 -3.19 -9.47 0.04
CA GLY A 231 -4.22 -9.93 -0.89
C GLY A 231 -5.63 -9.79 -0.32
N LEU A 232 -5.84 -10.21 0.94
CA LEU A 232 -7.12 -10.10 1.63
C LEU A 232 -7.58 -8.64 1.72
N ILE A 233 -6.75 -7.75 2.26
CA ILE A 233 -7.15 -6.35 2.42
C ILE A 233 -7.28 -5.66 1.06
N THR A 234 -6.42 -6.00 0.11
CA THR A 234 -6.44 -5.38 -1.22
C THR A 234 -7.72 -5.75 -1.93
N ALA A 235 -8.16 -7.01 -1.86
CA ALA A 235 -9.43 -7.45 -2.41
C ALA A 235 -10.62 -6.74 -1.72
N PHE A 236 -10.58 -6.63 -0.39
CA PHE A 236 -11.62 -5.96 0.39
C PHE A 236 -11.75 -4.46 0.04
N ILE A 237 -10.64 -3.74 -0.02
CA ILE A 237 -10.64 -2.30 -0.34
C ILE A 237 -10.95 -2.05 -1.82
N LYS A 238 -10.38 -2.86 -2.74
CA LYS A 238 -10.66 -2.73 -4.18
C LYS A 238 -12.13 -2.95 -4.51
N LEU A 239 -12.80 -3.85 -3.79
CA LEU A 239 -14.22 -4.14 -3.97
C LEU A 239 -15.10 -2.87 -3.89
N VAL A 240 -14.72 -1.91 -3.05
CA VAL A 240 -15.40 -0.60 -2.95
C VAL A 240 -14.70 0.47 -3.80
N ALA A 241 -13.38 0.61 -3.65
CA ALA A 241 -12.64 1.72 -4.25
C ALA A 241 -12.67 1.72 -5.79
N TYR A 242 -12.82 0.55 -6.42
CA TYR A 242 -12.92 0.42 -7.87
C TYR A 242 -14.15 1.14 -8.42
N ASP A 243 -15.28 1.09 -7.71
CA ASP A 243 -16.52 1.76 -8.09
C ASP A 243 -16.41 3.30 -8.02
N PHE A 244 -15.40 3.83 -7.30
CA PHE A 244 -15.03 5.25 -7.27
C PHE A 244 -13.93 5.62 -8.28
N GLY A 245 -13.55 4.71 -9.20
CA GLY A 245 -12.48 4.93 -10.18
C GLY A 245 -11.07 4.88 -9.58
N CYS A 246 -10.92 4.26 -8.40
CA CYS A 246 -9.66 4.16 -7.67
C CYS A 246 -9.13 2.73 -7.66
N ASN A 247 -7.81 2.57 -7.49
CA ASN A 247 -7.17 1.27 -7.46
C ASN A 247 -6.04 1.24 -6.42
N VAL A 248 -5.83 0.08 -5.81
CA VAL A 248 -4.73 -0.16 -4.89
C VAL A 248 -3.51 -0.62 -5.68
N SER A 249 -2.39 0.06 -5.47
CA SER A 249 -1.11 -0.22 -6.12
C SER A 249 0.04 -0.20 -5.11
N PHE A 250 1.07 -0.98 -5.40
CA PHE A 250 2.34 -0.85 -4.70
C PHE A 250 3.07 0.41 -5.19
N PRO A 251 3.67 1.20 -4.28
CA PRO A 251 4.58 2.26 -4.66
C PRO A 251 5.77 1.69 -5.47
N ARG A 252 6.06 2.30 -6.62
CA ARG A 252 7.20 1.87 -7.47
C ARG A 252 8.55 2.30 -6.90
N ILE A 253 8.52 3.36 -6.11
CA ILE A 253 9.65 3.87 -5.34
C ILE A 253 9.36 3.60 -3.87
N GLU A 254 10.39 3.25 -3.12
CA GLU A 254 10.25 2.98 -1.69
C GLU A 254 9.66 4.22 -0.98
N PRO A 255 8.53 4.07 -0.29
CA PRO A 255 7.86 5.18 0.34
C PRO A 255 8.59 5.50 1.66
N ARG A 256 9.17 6.70 1.72
CA ARG A 256 10.03 7.17 2.81
C ARG A 256 9.48 8.47 3.39
N LEU A 257 9.27 8.50 4.71
CA LEU A 257 8.98 9.73 5.44
C LEU A 257 10.30 10.49 5.58
N HIS A 258 10.45 11.56 4.81
CA HIS A 258 11.65 12.37 4.87
C HIS A 258 11.63 13.29 6.08
N ILE A 259 12.76 13.32 6.79
CA ILE A 259 13.01 14.19 7.92
C ILE A 259 14.21 15.07 7.55
N HIS A 260 13.93 16.34 7.26
CA HIS A 260 14.92 17.32 6.86
C HIS A 260 15.21 18.26 8.04
N PRO A 261 16.49 18.43 8.42
CA PRO A 261 16.84 19.48 9.35
C PRO A 261 16.53 20.85 8.73
N PRO A 262 16.25 21.87 9.56
CA PRO A 262 16.01 23.21 9.07
C PRO A 262 17.22 23.73 8.29
N LEU A 263 16.98 24.60 7.30
CA LEU A 263 18.04 25.17 6.44
C LEU A 263 19.16 25.85 7.23
N SER A 264 18.87 26.32 8.45
CA SER A 264 19.81 26.97 9.37
C SER A 264 20.85 26.01 9.96
N LYS A 265 20.65 24.69 9.87
CA LYS A 265 21.50 23.66 10.49
C LYS A 265 22.16 22.76 9.45
N SER A 266 23.43 22.44 9.68
CA SER A 266 24.26 21.60 8.78
C SER A 266 24.04 20.08 8.94
N SER A 267 22.99 19.63 9.63
CA SER A 267 22.75 18.19 9.80
C SER A 267 22.34 17.55 8.46
N SER A 268 22.62 16.25 8.31
CA SER A 268 22.20 15.49 7.13
C SER A 268 20.72 15.14 7.22
N PRO A 269 19.97 15.15 6.10
CA PRO A 269 18.62 14.60 6.05
C PRO A 269 18.59 13.13 6.45
N SER A 270 17.52 12.71 7.12
CA SER A 270 17.23 11.31 7.44
C SER A 270 15.84 10.92 6.91
N HIS A 271 15.50 9.64 7.04
CA HIS A 271 14.17 9.17 6.67
C HIS A 271 13.77 7.94 7.48
N PHE A 272 12.46 7.73 7.61
CA PHE A 272 11.88 6.47 8.06
C PHE A 272 11.24 5.75 6.88
N SER A 273 11.60 4.49 6.65
CA SER A 273 11.01 3.67 5.59
C SER A 273 9.69 3.05 6.05
N ALA A 274 8.64 3.24 5.25
CA ALA A 274 7.35 2.57 5.45
C ALA A 274 7.29 1.29 4.60
N MET A 275 8.00 0.25 5.02
CA MET A 275 8.06 -1.01 4.27
C MET A 275 6.70 -1.73 4.25
N GLY A 276 6.37 -2.35 3.11
CA GLY A 276 5.19 -3.21 2.98
C GLY A 276 3.86 -2.47 2.95
N ILE A 277 3.85 -1.15 2.73
CA ILE A 277 2.60 -0.41 2.51
C ILE A 277 2.17 -0.48 1.04
N THR A 278 0.87 -0.56 0.84
CA THR A 278 0.24 -0.27 -0.45
C THR A 278 -0.48 1.06 -0.35
N MET A 279 -0.75 1.69 -1.49
CA MET A 279 -1.42 2.98 -1.54
C MET A 279 -2.61 2.93 -2.48
N LEU A 280 -3.62 3.71 -2.13
CA LEU A 280 -4.80 3.90 -2.95
C LEU A 280 -4.58 5.11 -3.86
N TYR A 281 -4.79 4.91 -5.16
CA TYR A 281 -4.64 5.93 -6.18
C TYR A 281 -5.91 6.06 -7.00
N ARG A 282 -6.19 7.26 -7.50
CA ARG A 282 -7.21 7.50 -8.51
C ARG A 282 -6.61 7.15 -9.87
N THR A 283 -7.39 6.48 -10.70
CA THR A 283 -7.02 6.24 -12.09
C THR A 283 -7.15 7.54 -12.86
N PRO A 284 -6.14 7.95 -13.65
CA PRO A 284 -6.27 9.07 -14.57
C PRO A 284 -7.53 9.00 -15.42
N THR A 285 -8.21 10.13 -15.59
CA THR A 285 -9.36 10.24 -16.51
C THR A 285 -8.94 10.12 -17.97
N ASP A 286 -7.71 10.53 -18.29
CA ASP A 286 -7.17 10.47 -19.63
C ASP A 286 -6.64 9.06 -19.97
N GLY A 287 -7.21 8.44 -21.01
CA GLY A 287 -6.89 7.07 -21.41
C GLY A 287 -5.43 6.86 -21.85
N SER A 288 -4.74 7.93 -22.26
CA SER A 288 -3.29 7.91 -22.55
C SER A 288 -2.46 7.67 -21.29
N SER A 289 -2.67 8.46 -20.23
CA SER A 289 -1.91 8.35 -18.99
C SER A 289 -2.26 7.07 -18.24
N ALA A 290 -3.55 6.67 -18.24
CA ALA A 290 -3.97 5.41 -17.66
C ALA A 290 -3.25 4.21 -18.31
N ARG A 291 -3.19 4.13 -19.64
CA ARG A 291 -2.46 3.07 -20.36
C ARG A 291 -0.95 3.15 -20.17
N ALA A 292 -0.40 4.35 -20.01
CA ALA A 292 1.01 4.54 -19.69
C ALA A 292 1.37 4.17 -18.23
N GLY A 293 0.37 3.87 -17.40
CA GLY A 293 0.53 3.44 -16.01
C GLY A 293 0.74 4.59 -15.02
N PHE A 294 0.27 5.79 -15.36
CA PHE A 294 0.25 6.91 -14.44
C PHE A 294 -0.81 6.71 -13.35
N LEU A 295 -0.53 7.24 -12.16
CA LEU A 295 -1.40 7.20 -10.99
C LEU A 295 -1.59 8.61 -10.44
N GLU A 296 -2.75 8.92 -9.86
CA GLU A 296 -3.03 10.20 -9.19
C GLU A 296 -3.28 9.98 -7.70
N GLY A 297 -2.59 10.71 -6.83
CA GLY A 297 -2.74 10.57 -5.37
C GLY A 297 -1.42 10.73 -4.61
N PRO A 298 -1.22 10.05 -3.47
CA PRO A 298 -2.08 9.03 -2.87
C PRO A 298 -3.36 9.58 -2.21
N LEU A 299 -4.43 8.78 -2.21
CA LEU A 299 -5.70 9.08 -1.53
C LEU A 299 -5.68 8.59 -0.09
N ALA A 300 -5.18 7.37 0.11
CA ALA A 300 -5.05 6.70 1.40
C ALA A 300 -3.89 5.71 1.33
N ALA A 301 -3.39 5.30 2.49
CA ALA A 301 -2.44 4.20 2.60
C ALA A 301 -3.08 2.95 3.21
N ILE A 302 -2.47 1.80 2.94
CA ILE A 302 -2.89 0.51 3.47
C ILE A 302 -1.65 -0.17 4.06
N SER A 303 -1.73 -0.55 5.33
CA SER A 303 -0.66 -1.18 6.08
C SER A 303 -1.14 -2.52 6.63
N CYS A 304 -0.67 -3.62 6.04
CA CYS A 304 -0.80 -4.95 6.64
C CYS A 304 0.47 -5.31 7.38
N ARG A 305 0.33 -5.70 8.64
CA ARG A 305 1.47 -6.08 9.46
C ARG A 305 1.38 -7.58 9.77
N SER A 306 2.54 -8.21 9.84
CA SER A 306 2.67 -9.65 10.14
C SER A 306 2.83 -9.93 11.64
N THR A 307 2.91 -8.89 12.47
CA THR A 307 2.99 -9.00 13.92
C THR A 307 1.71 -9.62 14.46
N THR A 308 1.86 -10.63 15.32
CA THR A 308 0.73 -11.38 15.89
C THR A 308 0.69 -11.33 17.43
N SER A 309 1.69 -10.69 18.06
CA SER A 309 1.85 -10.59 19.50
C SER A 309 2.16 -9.15 19.90
N PHE A 310 1.44 -8.65 20.90
CA PHE A 310 1.60 -7.31 21.48
C PHE A 310 1.73 -7.41 23.01
N THR A 311 2.70 -8.20 23.47
CA THR A 311 2.86 -8.51 24.91
C THR A 311 3.58 -7.41 25.65
N THR A 312 4.44 -6.65 24.99
CA THR A 312 5.19 -5.55 25.61
C THR A 312 4.66 -4.17 25.17
N PRO A 313 4.82 -3.13 26.00
CA PRO A 313 4.54 -1.75 25.58
C PRO A 313 5.35 -1.33 24.35
N LEU A 314 6.58 -1.85 24.21
CA LEU A 314 7.42 -1.62 23.04
C LEU A 314 6.76 -2.16 21.77
N ASP A 315 6.19 -3.36 21.78
CA ASP A 315 5.51 -3.94 20.61
C ASP A 315 4.35 -3.04 20.15
N SER A 316 3.55 -2.54 21.10
CA SER A 316 2.45 -1.62 20.82
C SER A 316 2.96 -0.28 20.28
N ASN A 317 4.05 0.25 20.82
CA ASN A 317 4.68 1.48 20.33
C ASN A 317 5.28 1.30 18.93
N LEU A 318 5.89 0.15 18.64
CA LEU A 318 6.41 -0.18 17.31
C LEU A 318 5.30 -0.31 16.27
N ASP A 319 4.14 -0.85 16.65
CA ASP A 319 2.98 -0.90 15.77
C ASP A 319 2.47 0.50 15.46
N LEU A 320 2.27 1.31 16.51
CA LEU A 320 1.81 2.68 16.38
C LEU A 320 2.79 3.53 15.56
N ALA A 321 4.10 3.38 15.77
CA ALA A 321 5.12 4.09 15.00
C ALA A 321 4.97 3.82 13.49
N ARG A 322 4.71 2.57 13.08
CA ARG A 322 4.50 2.24 11.67
C ARG A 322 3.26 2.93 11.10
N GLU A 323 2.19 3.02 11.88
CA GLU A 323 0.96 3.71 11.46
C GLU A 323 1.16 5.22 11.37
N ILE A 324 1.81 5.85 12.37
CA ILE A 324 2.10 7.29 12.36
C ILE A 324 3.07 7.66 11.24
N ILE A 325 4.13 6.88 11.02
CA ILE A 325 5.03 7.07 9.87
C ILE A 325 4.23 7.02 8.58
N THR A 326 3.30 6.07 8.44
CA THR A 326 2.49 5.93 7.23
C THR A 326 1.53 7.11 7.03
N ILE A 327 0.87 7.59 8.09
CA ILE A 327 -0.01 8.78 8.04
C ILE A 327 0.78 10.02 7.62
N LEU A 328 1.90 10.31 8.31
CA LEU A 328 2.75 11.47 8.01
C LEU A 328 3.37 11.37 6.62
N LEU A 329 3.74 10.17 6.18
CA LEU A 329 4.26 9.91 4.83
C LEU A 329 3.21 10.19 3.76
N THR A 330 1.98 9.71 3.94
CA THR A 330 0.90 9.98 2.99
C THR A 330 0.59 11.48 2.94
N ALA A 331 0.56 12.16 4.09
CA ALA A 331 0.44 13.62 4.16
C ALA A 331 1.60 14.33 3.42
N GLN A 332 2.85 13.91 3.66
CA GLN A 332 4.02 14.45 2.98
C GLN A 332 3.98 14.22 1.48
N GLN A 333 3.51 13.06 1.00
CA GLN A 333 3.36 12.81 -0.44
C GLN A 333 2.28 13.67 -1.08
N ARG A 334 1.14 13.87 -0.40
CA ARG A 334 0.06 14.76 -0.85
C ARG A 334 0.53 16.22 -0.89
N HIS A 335 1.37 16.61 0.07
CA HIS A 335 1.99 17.93 0.14
C HIS A 335 3.01 18.21 -1.00
N ARG A 336 3.35 17.22 -1.82
CA ARG A 336 4.21 17.39 -3.02
C ARG A 336 3.47 18.02 -4.18
N GLU A 337 2.14 18.13 -4.15
CA GLU A 337 1.36 18.74 -5.23
C GLU A 337 1.86 20.15 -5.54
N GLY A 338 2.19 20.40 -6.81
CA GLY A 338 2.73 21.69 -7.26
C GLY A 338 4.17 21.99 -6.82
N LYS A 339 4.86 21.05 -6.15
CA LYS A 339 6.26 21.18 -5.75
C LYS A 339 7.18 20.39 -6.69
N GLU A 340 8.45 20.76 -6.70
CA GLU A 340 9.52 20.00 -7.34
C GLU A 340 10.37 19.29 -6.30
N GLU A 341 10.89 18.12 -6.65
CA GLU A 341 11.78 17.37 -5.76
C GLU A 341 13.12 18.10 -5.62
N LYS A 342 13.47 18.46 -4.38
CA LYS A 342 14.80 18.99 -4.04
C LYS A 342 15.68 17.84 -3.57
N ARG A 343 16.61 17.36 -4.42
CA ARG A 343 17.50 16.26 -4.02
C ARG A 343 18.66 16.76 -3.18
N PHE A 344 18.99 15.99 -2.14
CA PHE A 344 20.15 16.30 -1.30
C PHE A 344 21.43 16.33 -2.14
N GLY A 345 22.18 17.41 -2.04
CA GLY A 345 23.43 17.58 -2.80
C GLY A 345 23.26 18.04 -4.24
N GLU A 346 22.04 18.20 -4.73
CA GLU A 346 21.81 18.72 -6.08
C GLU A 346 22.44 20.12 -6.24
N GLY A 347 23.22 20.30 -7.29
CA GLY A 347 23.95 21.55 -7.56
C GLY A 347 25.10 21.87 -6.61
N LYS A 348 25.38 21.02 -5.60
CA LYS A 348 26.52 21.24 -4.68
C LYS A 348 27.84 20.88 -5.37
N TRP A 349 28.92 21.60 -5.01
CA TRP A 349 30.25 21.41 -5.62
C TRP A 349 30.71 19.94 -5.56
N TRP A 350 30.42 19.25 -4.46
CA TRP A 350 30.82 17.86 -4.25
C TRP A 350 30.05 16.88 -5.14
N THR A 351 28.91 17.25 -5.75
CA THR A 351 28.21 16.43 -6.75
C THR A 351 28.48 16.82 -8.20
N THR A 352 28.94 18.05 -8.43
CA THR A 352 29.20 18.56 -9.78
C THR A 352 30.66 18.40 -10.21
N VAL A 353 31.58 18.45 -9.24
CA VAL A 353 33.03 18.39 -9.47
C VAL A 353 33.55 16.96 -9.29
N PRO A 354 34.44 16.46 -10.19
CA PRO A 354 35.12 15.19 -9.98
C PRO A 354 35.92 15.16 -8.68
N ARG A 355 35.96 14.01 -8.02
CA ARG A 355 36.84 13.73 -6.89
C ARG A 355 38.31 13.85 -7.31
N TRP A 356 39.18 14.02 -6.33
CA TRP A 356 40.62 13.99 -6.53
C TRP A 356 41.04 12.70 -7.26
N GLY A 357 41.80 12.85 -8.35
CA GLY A 357 42.19 11.74 -9.24
C GLY A 357 41.10 11.19 -10.17
N GLY A 358 39.91 11.79 -10.20
CA GLY A 358 38.79 11.43 -11.09
C GLY A 358 38.54 12.40 -12.25
N GLY A 359 39.33 13.46 -12.37
CA GLY A 359 39.34 14.34 -13.55
C GLY A 359 39.96 13.65 -14.78
N ARG A 360 39.89 14.31 -15.95
CA ARG A 360 40.54 13.80 -17.18
C ARG A 360 42.04 13.55 -16.91
N GLY A 361 42.53 12.35 -17.25
CA GLY A 361 43.92 11.94 -17.01
C GLY A 361 44.24 11.50 -15.58
N GLY A 362 43.24 11.36 -14.71
CA GLY A 362 43.41 10.86 -13.35
C GLY A 362 43.64 9.34 -13.26
N PRO A 363 44.22 8.84 -12.16
CA PRO A 363 44.57 7.42 -11.98
C PRO A 363 43.36 6.48 -11.93
N ILE A 364 42.13 7.01 -11.79
CA ILE A 364 40.91 6.21 -11.84
C ILE A 364 40.40 6.08 -13.28
N GLY A 365 40.52 4.85 -13.79
CA GLY A 365 40.07 4.41 -15.10
C GLY A 365 41.22 4.40 -16.09
N LYS A 366 41.51 3.21 -16.62
CA LYS A 366 42.47 2.95 -17.69
C LYS A 366 41.99 3.57 -19.03
N GLU A 367 41.76 4.88 -19.05
CA GLU A 367 41.42 5.61 -20.29
C GLU A 367 42.62 5.64 -21.25
N ILE A 368 43.83 5.49 -20.71
CA ILE A 368 45.08 5.43 -21.46
C ILE A 368 45.22 4.10 -22.22
N GLU A 369 44.67 2.99 -21.71
CA GLU A 369 44.75 1.68 -22.38
C GLU A 369 43.78 1.56 -23.57
N ALA A 370 42.64 2.26 -23.54
CA ALA A 370 41.71 2.31 -24.67
C ALA A 370 42.22 3.19 -25.81
N ALA A 371 43.00 4.23 -25.51
CA ALA A 371 43.59 5.10 -26.52
C ALA A 371 44.82 4.50 -27.23
N THR A 372 45.45 3.48 -26.64
CA THR A 372 46.64 2.82 -27.23
C THR A 372 46.32 1.64 -28.14
N SER A 373 45.09 1.10 -28.10
CA SER A 373 44.68 0.00 -29.00
C SER A 373 44.23 0.47 -30.39
N ASP A 374 43.85 1.74 -30.55
CA ASP A 374 43.39 2.31 -31.83
C ASP A 374 44.49 3.05 -32.61
N SER A 375 45.72 3.12 -32.08
CA SER A 375 46.83 3.89 -32.66
C SER A 375 47.96 3.03 -33.26
N ILE A 376 47.67 1.78 -33.66
CA ILE A 376 48.60 0.97 -34.48
C ILE A 376 47.87 0.53 -35.76
N SER A 377 47.56 1.51 -36.63
CA SER A 377 47.51 1.30 -38.07
C SER A 377 48.47 2.29 -38.71
N THR A 378 49.61 1.74 -39.10
CA THR A 378 50.83 2.29 -39.66
C THR A 378 50.62 3.33 -40.76
N THR A 379 51.38 4.43 -40.69
CA THR A 379 51.88 5.14 -41.88
C THR A 379 53.37 5.37 -41.69
N THR A 380 54.20 4.63 -42.43
CA THR A 380 55.62 4.94 -42.64
C THR A 380 55.89 5.02 -44.14
N PRO A 381 56.66 6.02 -44.61
CA PRO A 381 56.80 6.32 -46.03
C PRO A 381 57.89 5.49 -46.72
N SER A 382 57.77 5.44 -48.04
CA SER A 382 58.51 4.72 -49.06
C SER A 382 60.02 5.03 -49.19
N THR A 383 60.84 4.03 -49.50
CA THR A 383 61.85 4.07 -50.59
C THR A 383 62.22 2.66 -51.08
N GLU A 384 62.59 2.58 -52.35
CA GLU A 384 62.79 1.44 -53.26
C GLU A 384 63.89 0.42 -52.85
N ASP A 385 63.74 -0.87 -53.20
CA ASP A 385 64.60 -1.52 -54.19
C ASP A 385 64.18 -2.98 -54.53
N LYS A 386 64.61 -3.39 -55.73
CA LYS A 386 64.29 -4.59 -56.54
C LYS A 386 64.56 -5.94 -55.86
N TYR A 387 63.80 -6.99 -56.24
CA TYR A 387 64.28 -8.18 -56.98
C TYR A 387 63.16 -9.21 -57.20
N GLU A 388 63.33 -9.94 -58.30
CA GLU A 388 62.43 -10.85 -59.03
C GLU A 388 61.96 -12.14 -58.32
N ASP A 389 60.97 -12.75 -59.00
CA ASP A 389 60.83 -14.18 -59.28
C ASP A 389 59.79 -15.08 -58.56
N ILE A 390 58.78 -15.43 -59.38
CA ILE A 390 58.24 -16.77 -59.68
C ILE A 390 57.42 -17.48 -58.59
N PHE A 391 56.09 -17.49 -58.76
CA PHE A 391 55.30 -18.68 -59.18
C PHE A 391 53.80 -18.35 -59.35
N ARG A 392 53.45 -17.95 -60.58
CA ARG A 392 52.31 -18.35 -61.43
C ARG A 392 51.11 -19.15 -60.84
N ILE A 393 49.93 -18.49 -60.72
CA ILE A 393 48.62 -18.54 -61.48
C ILE A 393 47.54 -19.58 -61.01
N PRO A 394 46.25 -19.45 -61.45
CA PRO A 394 45.08 -18.72 -60.89
C PRO A 394 43.93 -19.65 -60.48
N VAL A 395 42.74 -19.14 -60.10
CA VAL A 395 41.45 -19.51 -60.74
C VAL A 395 40.34 -18.48 -60.41
N VAL A 396 39.96 -17.75 -61.45
CA VAL A 396 38.61 -17.40 -61.97
C VAL A 396 37.47 -16.99 -60.99
N LYS A 397 36.94 -15.79 -61.23
CA LYS A 397 35.61 -15.30 -60.82
C LYS A 397 34.55 -15.72 -61.85
N PHE A 398 33.40 -16.26 -61.44
CA PHE A 398 32.14 -16.16 -62.22
C PHE A 398 30.88 -16.27 -61.33
N THR A 399 30.03 -15.24 -61.48
CA THR A 399 28.54 -15.15 -61.51
C THR A 399 27.59 -16.00 -60.64
N GLN A 400 26.60 -15.27 -60.08
CA GLN A 400 25.25 -15.58 -59.52
C GLN A 400 24.44 -16.75 -60.15
N PRO A 401 23.20 -17.11 -59.70
CA PRO A 401 22.45 -16.98 -58.41
C PRO A 401 21.75 -18.29 -57.96
N SER A 402 21.20 -18.41 -56.73
CA SER A 402 19.97 -19.19 -56.45
C SER A 402 19.52 -19.24 -54.98
N ASN A 403 18.24 -18.93 -54.80
CA ASN A 403 17.19 -19.34 -53.85
C ASN A 403 17.38 -19.34 -52.30
N PRO A 404 16.29 -19.00 -51.55
CA PRO A 404 16.30 -18.78 -50.11
C PRO A 404 15.79 -20.01 -49.34
N GLU A 405 16.58 -20.54 -48.40
CA GLU A 405 16.03 -21.40 -47.36
C GLU A 405 16.84 -21.29 -46.05
N ARG A 406 16.17 -20.74 -45.03
CA ARG A 406 16.35 -20.96 -43.58
C ARG A 406 17.78 -21.00 -43.02
N ARG A 407 18.29 -19.83 -42.60
CA ARG A 407 19.23 -19.72 -41.47
C ARG A 407 18.50 -19.28 -40.20
N PRO A 408 18.85 -19.81 -39.02
CA PRO A 408 18.27 -19.39 -37.74
C PRO A 408 18.61 -17.92 -37.45
N PRO A 409 17.75 -17.17 -36.72
CA PRO A 409 17.99 -15.76 -36.48
C PRO A 409 19.29 -15.57 -35.71
N GLN A 410 20.28 -14.94 -36.35
CA GLN A 410 21.46 -14.44 -35.69
C GLN A 410 21.02 -13.56 -34.52
N LYS A 411 21.49 -13.89 -33.32
CA LYS A 411 21.35 -13.07 -32.13
C LYS A 411 21.84 -11.67 -32.49
N LYS A 412 20.92 -10.70 -32.56
CA LYS A 412 21.29 -9.29 -32.68
C LYS A 412 22.28 -8.97 -31.56
N PRO A 413 23.36 -8.22 -31.83
CA PRO A 413 24.30 -7.81 -30.79
C PRO A 413 23.50 -7.10 -29.71
N ARG A 414 23.66 -7.56 -28.48
CA ARG A 414 23.11 -6.93 -27.29
C ARG A 414 23.61 -5.49 -27.33
N THR A 415 22.73 -4.53 -27.64
CA THR A 415 23.04 -3.11 -27.49
C THR A 415 23.64 -2.96 -26.11
N ALA A 416 24.90 -2.54 -26.06
CA ALA A 416 25.60 -2.27 -24.83
C ALA A 416 24.72 -1.27 -24.08
N ARG A 417 24.05 -1.75 -23.01
CA ARG A 417 23.45 -0.85 -22.05
C ARG A 417 24.54 0.15 -21.68
N LEU A 418 24.19 1.43 -21.67
CA LEU A 418 25.00 2.56 -21.21
C LEU A 418 25.34 2.46 -19.69
N GLY A 419 25.50 1.25 -19.17
CA GLY A 419 25.76 0.90 -17.78
C GLY A 419 26.75 -0.25 -17.64
N GLY A 420 27.78 -0.25 -18.48
CA GLY A 420 28.99 -1.05 -18.28
C GLY A 420 29.95 -0.41 -17.28
N GLN A 421 31.16 -0.99 -17.15
CA GLN A 421 32.25 -0.56 -16.26
C GLN A 421 32.53 0.96 -16.30
N ALA A 422 32.29 1.62 -17.44
CA ALA A 422 32.37 3.07 -17.61
C ALA A 422 31.43 3.86 -16.66
N GLN A 423 30.18 3.42 -16.49
CA GLN A 423 29.24 4.08 -15.58
C GLN A 423 29.64 3.90 -14.11
N MET A 424 30.27 2.76 -13.77
CA MET A 424 30.85 2.54 -12.45
C MET A 424 32.04 3.49 -12.19
N TYR A 425 32.92 3.69 -13.18
CA TYR A 425 34.01 4.67 -13.07
C TYR A 425 33.49 6.11 -13.00
N GLU A 426 32.47 6.47 -13.77
CA GLU A 426 31.82 7.79 -13.65
C GLU A 426 31.22 8.03 -12.26
N ASN A 427 30.52 7.02 -11.70
CA ASN A 427 29.98 7.06 -10.35
C ASN A 427 31.08 7.12 -9.26
N TYR A 428 32.26 6.57 -9.53
CA TYR A 428 33.40 6.73 -8.62
C TYR A 428 33.99 8.15 -8.73
N ARG A 429 34.13 8.66 -9.96
CA ARG A 429 34.71 9.97 -10.25
C ARG A 429 33.89 11.11 -9.69
N LYS A 430 32.56 11.00 -9.58
CA LYS A 430 31.69 12.05 -9.02
C LYS A 430 30.78 11.46 -7.95
N MET A 431 30.59 12.17 -6.83
CA MET A 431 29.49 11.81 -5.91
C MET A 431 28.17 12.14 -6.61
N MET A 432 27.48 11.14 -7.14
CA MET A 432 26.16 11.38 -7.68
C MET A 432 25.20 11.73 -6.53
N PRO A 433 24.31 12.73 -6.69
CA PRO A 433 23.25 12.95 -5.72
C PRO A 433 22.40 11.67 -5.62
N PRO A 434 21.72 11.44 -4.48
CA PRO A 434 20.81 10.32 -4.33
C PRO A 434 19.80 10.26 -5.48
N ALA A 435 19.38 9.04 -5.82
CA ALA A 435 18.30 8.85 -6.78
C ALA A 435 17.02 9.54 -6.28
N SER A 436 16.19 9.97 -7.22
CA SER A 436 14.87 10.53 -6.93
C SER A 436 14.05 9.56 -6.08
N THR A 437 13.48 10.07 -4.99
CA THR A 437 12.51 9.36 -4.15
C THR A 437 11.07 9.64 -4.58
N TRP A 438 10.90 10.44 -5.64
CA TRP A 438 9.61 10.75 -6.24
C TRP A 438 9.35 9.86 -7.45
N ASP A 439 8.26 9.10 -7.40
CA ASP A 439 7.81 8.30 -8.53
C ASP A 439 7.39 9.16 -9.74
N LYS A 440 8.13 9.04 -10.84
CA LYS A 440 7.90 9.76 -12.11
C LYS A 440 6.56 9.42 -12.77
N LYS A 441 5.95 8.28 -12.44
CA LYS A 441 4.64 7.87 -12.95
C LYS A 441 3.51 8.13 -11.94
N THR A 442 3.78 8.89 -10.89
CA THR A 442 2.75 9.31 -9.93
C THR A 442 2.61 10.82 -9.97
N ARG A 443 1.41 11.28 -10.32
CA ARG A 443 1.01 12.67 -10.15
C ARG A 443 0.62 12.85 -8.68
N TYR A 444 1.51 13.47 -7.91
CA TYR A 444 1.24 13.77 -6.50
C TYR A 444 0.12 14.80 -6.40
N MET A 445 -0.99 14.40 -5.78
CA MET A 445 -2.18 15.23 -5.65
C MET A 445 -2.83 15.04 -4.27
N ALA A 446 -3.17 16.14 -3.62
CA ALA A 446 -3.90 16.22 -2.36
C ALA A 446 -5.42 16.15 -2.60
N ILE A 447 -5.87 15.13 -3.34
CA ILE A 447 -7.30 14.92 -3.67
C ILE A 447 -8.12 14.86 -2.38
N GLY A 448 -9.19 15.64 -2.30
CA GLY A 448 -10.10 15.68 -1.15
C GLY A 448 -9.55 16.42 0.08
N LYS A 449 -8.37 17.04 0.01
CA LYS A 449 -7.81 17.85 1.11
C LYS A 449 -8.69 19.08 1.37
N PRO A 450 -9.12 19.34 2.62
CA PRO A 450 -9.82 20.58 2.98
C PRO A 450 -8.98 21.82 2.62
N GLY A 451 -9.57 22.80 1.92
CA GLY A 451 -8.85 23.99 1.45
C GLY A 451 -7.84 23.73 0.31
N GLY A 452 -7.82 22.52 -0.26
CA GLY A 452 -6.91 22.13 -1.34
C GLY A 452 -5.44 22.26 -0.94
N VAL A 453 -4.57 22.57 -1.90
CA VAL A 453 -3.12 22.72 -1.69
C VAL A 453 -2.82 23.75 -0.60
N LYS A 454 -3.60 24.84 -0.54
CA LYS A 454 -3.44 25.95 0.42
C LYS A 454 -4.05 25.69 1.80
N GLY A 455 -4.74 24.57 2.01
CA GLY A 455 -5.35 24.25 3.30
C GLY A 455 -4.32 24.07 4.41
N ASP A 456 -4.67 24.51 5.62
CA ASP A 456 -3.81 24.51 6.80
C ASP A 456 -3.61 23.12 7.42
N TRP A 457 -4.50 22.17 7.11
CA TRP A 457 -4.37 20.77 7.51
C TRP A 457 -4.81 19.82 6.40
N ASP A 458 -4.40 18.57 6.51
CA ASP A 458 -4.83 17.47 5.66
C ASP A 458 -5.55 16.40 6.48
N GLU A 459 -6.53 15.75 5.87
CA GLU A 459 -7.27 14.63 6.46
C GLU A 459 -6.83 13.35 5.73
N VAL A 460 -5.90 12.63 6.35
CA VAL A 460 -5.23 11.48 5.74
C VAL A 460 -5.77 10.19 6.30
N PHE A 461 -6.06 9.24 5.41
CA PHE A 461 -6.63 7.95 5.79
C PHE A 461 -5.61 6.82 5.69
N LEU A 462 -5.65 5.93 6.68
CA LEU A 462 -4.87 4.70 6.74
C LEU A 462 -5.81 3.51 7.02
N VAL A 463 -5.78 2.53 6.13
CA VAL A 463 -6.36 1.20 6.37
C VAL A 463 -5.31 0.35 7.06
N SER A 464 -5.57 -0.01 8.30
CA SER A 464 -4.68 -0.78 9.15
C SER A 464 -5.18 -2.21 9.28
N CYS A 465 -4.31 -3.19 9.03
CA CYS A 465 -4.67 -4.59 9.02
C CYS A 465 -3.71 -5.41 9.89
N LEU A 466 -4.29 -6.16 10.83
CA LEU A 466 -3.61 -7.07 11.74
C LEU A 466 -4.42 -8.36 11.84
N ASN A 467 -3.74 -9.50 11.92
CA ASN A 467 -4.40 -10.80 11.96
C ASN A 467 -5.38 -10.92 10.76
N HIS A 468 -6.64 -11.27 11.01
CA HIS A 468 -7.76 -11.22 10.04
C HIS A 468 -8.70 -10.01 10.27
N HIS A 469 -8.21 -8.98 10.95
CA HIS A 469 -8.99 -7.79 11.29
C HIS A 469 -8.52 -6.56 10.51
N VAL A 470 -9.46 -5.64 10.27
CA VAL A 470 -9.19 -4.33 9.70
C VAL A 470 -9.63 -3.23 10.68
N SER A 471 -8.86 -2.16 10.76
CA SER A 471 -9.22 -0.93 11.46
C SER A 471 -8.85 0.25 10.56
N PHE A 472 -9.65 1.31 10.62
CA PHE A 472 -9.46 2.53 9.84
C PHE A 472 -8.98 3.67 10.74
N LEU A 473 -7.94 4.37 10.29
CA LEU A 473 -7.40 5.55 10.94
C LEU A 473 -7.58 6.77 10.05
N ARG A 474 -7.99 7.89 10.65
CA ARG A 474 -8.00 9.22 10.05
C ARG A 474 -7.03 10.07 10.86
N GLY A 475 -6.00 10.62 10.22
CA GLY A 475 -5.10 11.59 10.82
C GLY A 475 -5.40 13.00 10.29
N ARG A 476 -5.72 13.93 11.18
CA ARG A 476 -5.70 15.36 10.88
C ARG A 476 -4.28 15.87 11.10
N VAL A 477 -3.56 16.06 10.01
CA VAL A 477 -2.14 16.46 10.02
C VAL A 477 -2.05 17.94 9.66
N GLY A 478 -1.57 18.76 10.60
CA GLY A 478 -1.36 20.19 10.37
C GLY A 478 -0.17 20.46 9.44
N LYS A 479 -0.24 21.56 8.67
CA LYS A 479 0.87 22.04 7.84
C LYS A 479 2.11 22.35 8.67
N GLY A 480 1.95 22.84 9.91
CA GLY A 480 3.06 23.16 10.81
C GLY A 480 4.01 21.99 11.07
N VAL A 481 3.49 20.81 11.43
CA VAL A 481 4.34 19.63 11.66
C VAL A 481 5.00 19.15 10.37
N LEU A 482 4.32 19.24 9.23
CA LEU A 482 4.87 18.88 7.91
C LEU A 482 6.00 19.84 7.49
N ASP A 483 5.83 21.13 7.71
CA ASP A 483 6.84 22.15 7.40
C ASP A 483 8.08 21.97 8.29
N VAL A 484 7.89 21.62 9.58
CA VAL A 484 8.97 21.32 10.51
C VAL A 484 9.75 20.08 10.08
N ILE A 485 9.09 18.92 9.87
CA ILE A 485 9.79 17.70 9.45
C ILE A 485 10.33 17.80 8.03
N GLY A 486 9.75 18.67 7.20
CA GLY A 486 10.20 19.01 5.85
C GLY A 486 11.36 19.99 5.82
N GLY A 487 11.75 20.57 6.97
CA GLY A 487 12.82 21.56 7.09
C GLY A 487 12.48 22.93 6.51
N GLU A 488 11.20 23.19 6.18
CA GLU A 488 10.72 24.47 5.64
C GLU A 488 10.55 25.54 6.72
N LYS A 489 10.30 25.12 7.98
CA LYS A 489 10.11 26.01 9.12
C LYS A 489 11.04 25.63 10.29
N ASP A 490 11.58 26.64 10.97
CA ASP A 490 12.26 26.45 12.26
C ASP A 490 11.23 26.16 13.36
N GLU A 491 11.54 25.24 14.26
CA GLU A 491 10.65 24.76 15.32
C GLU A 491 10.39 25.77 16.46
N LYS A 492 10.89 26.99 16.34
CA LYS A 492 10.84 28.04 17.37
C LYS A 492 9.42 28.53 17.67
N GLU A 493 8.46 28.25 16.79
CA GLU A 493 7.08 28.73 16.90
C GLU A 493 6.09 27.63 17.30
N GLY A 494 6.54 26.41 17.63
CA GLY A 494 5.64 25.29 17.94
C GLY A 494 4.73 24.89 16.76
N PHE A 495 3.80 23.98 17.01
CA PHE A 495 2.80 23.54 16.03
C PHE A 495 1.58 22.89 16.70
N GLU A 496 0.47 22.83 15.96
CA GLU A 496 -0.75 22.12 16.39
C GLU A 496 -0.56 20.60 16.36
N ARG A 497 -1.18 19.92 17.33
CA ARG A 497 -1.14 18.46 17.43
C ARG A 497 -1.72 17.76 16.21
N THR A 498 -1.25 16.53 15.97
CA THR A 498 -1.89 15.60 15.01
C THR A 498 -2.89 14.73 15.74
N VAL A 499 -4.17 14.89 15.42
CA VAL A 499 -5.25 14.07 15.99
C VAL A 499 -5.51 12.87 15.08
N VAL A 500 -5.54 11.67 15.66
CA VAL A 500 -5.79 10.42 14.92
C VAL A 500 -6.96 9.67 15.51
N TRP A 501 -8.02 9.52 14.73
CA TRP A 501 -9.19 8.71 15.09
C TRP A 501 -8.99 7.30 14.59
N ARG A 502 -9.10 6.31 15.46
CA ARG A 502 -9.07 4.88 15.11
C ARG A 502 -10.43 4.27 15.37
N THR A 503 -11.00 3.60 14.38
CA THR A 503 -12.19 2.77 14.55
C THR A 503 -11.90 1.48 15.33
N LYS A 504 -12.93 0.77 15.79
CA LYS A 504 -12.75 -0.59 16.31
C LYS A 504 -12.06 -1.50 15.28
N TRP A 505 -11.50 -2.62 15.74
CA TRP A 505 -11.06 -3.70 14.85
C TRP A 505 -12.28 -4.49 14.37
N TYR A 506 -12.50 -4.54 13.06
CA TYR A 506 -13.56 -5.31 12.41
C TYR A 506 -13.01 -6.69 12.03
N ASP A 507 -13.71 -7.74 12.46
CA ASP A 507 -13.35 -9.12 12.14
C ASP A 507 -13.83 -9.52 10.74
N LEU A 508 -12.90 -9.79 9.81
CA LEU A 508 -13.25 -10.15 8.44
C LEU A 508 -13.79 -11.57 8.30
N PHE A 509 -13.86 -12.40 9.34
CA PHE A 509 -14.64 -13.64 9.30
C PHE A 509 -16.13 -13.41 9.58
N ARG A 510 -16.50 -12.32 10.27
CA ARG A 510 -17.89 -12.03 10.66
C ARG A 510 -18.58 -11.15 9.62
N ALA A 511 -19.72 -11.61 9.11
CA ALA A 511 -20.49 -10.89 8.10
C ALA A 511 -20.84 -9.45 8.51
N GLU A 512 -21.29 -9.26 9.75
CA GLU A 512 -21.68 -7.94 10.27
C GLU A 512 -20.51 -6.96 10.33
N ASP A 513 -19.33 -7.42 10.76
CA ASP A 513 -18.14 -6.59 10.80
C ASP A 513 -17.59 -6.29 9.39
N ARG A 514 -17.73 -7.21 8.42
CA ARG A 514 -17.40 -6.91 7.00
C ARG A 514 -18.28 -5.80 6.45
N VAL A 515 -19.58 -5.87 6.71
CA VAL A 515 -20.54 -4.87 6.23
C VAL A 515 -20.30 -3.53 6.90
N GLY A 516 -20.07 -3.51 8.22
CA GLY A 516 -19.69 -2.30 8.94
C GLY A 516 -18.40 -1.68 8.40
N ALA A 517 -17.36 -2.49 8.20
CA ALA A 517 -16.10 -2.04 7.60
C ALA A 517 -16.29 -1.53 6.15
N MET A 518 -17.15 -2.18 5.36
CA MET A 518 -17.48 -1.75 4.00
C MET A 518 -18.13 -0.36 4.01
N GLY A 519 -19.04 -0.09 4.96
CA GLY A 519 -19.66 1.22 5.14
C GLY A 519 -18.64 2.32 5.45
N VAL A 520 -17.64 2.02 6.31
CA VAL A 520 -16.53 2.95 6.59
C VAL A 520 -15.69 3.22 5.35
N VAL A 521 -15.34 2.19 4.57
CA VAL A 521 -14.59 2.36 3.31
C VAL A 521 -15.41 3.18 2.32
N TRP A 522 -16.71 2.93 2.20
CA TRP A 522 -17.60 3.67 1.31
C TRP A 522 -17.61 5.16 1.68
N GLY A 523 -17.82 5.49 2.96
CA GLY A 523 -17.82 6.88 3.41
C GLY A 523 -16.45 7.56 3.28
N MET A 524 -15.37 6.84 3.54
CA MET A 524 -14.00 7.31 3.29
C MET A 524 -13.79 7.66 1.81
N MET A 525 -14.20 6.77 0.89
CA MET A 525 -14.08 7.01 -0.55
C MET A 525 -14.97 8.14 -1.02
N ALA A 526 -16.23 8.19 -0.56
CA ALA A 526 -17.17 9.25 -0.89
C ALA A 526 -16.66 10.61 -0.42
N TRP A 527 -16.09 10.69 0.78
CA TRP A 527 -15.44 11.90 1.29
C TRP A 527 -14.24 12.28 0.43
N ILE A 528 -13.22 11.41 0.29
CA ILE A 528 -11.97 11.76 -0.41
C ILE A 528 -12.24 12.15 -1.88
N MET A 529 -13.15 11.43 -2.55
CA MET A 529 -13.43 11.61 -3.97
C MET A 529 -14.54 12.62 -4.27
N ARG A 530 -15.09 13.30 -3.27
CA ARG A 530 -16.16 14.29 -3.46
C ARG A 530 -15.80 15.34 -4.51
N GLY A 531 -16.76 15.71 -5.35
CA GLY A 531 -16.62 16.87 -6.22
C GLY A 531 -16.47 18.15 -5.40
N GLU A 532 -15.74 19.13 -5.92
CA GLU A 532 -15.78 20.47 -5.34
C GLU A 532 -17.19 21.03 -5.56
N GLU A 533 -17.86 21.44 -4.48
CA GLU A 533 -19.03 22.29 -4.62
C GLU A 533 -18.57 23.52 -5.39
N LYS A 534 -19.20 23.79 -6.54
CA LYS A 534 -19.07 25.10 -7.17
C LYS A 534 -19.64 26.10 -6.18
N GLY A 535 -18.78 26.66 -5.33
CA GLY A 535 -19.10 27.81 -4.52
C GLY A 535 -19.75 28.82 -5.44
N ASP A 536 -20.97 29.19 -5.08
CA ASP A 536 -21.82 30.16 -5.73
C ASP A 536 -20.93 31.32 -6.22
N ARG A 537 -20.62 31.34 -7.53
CA ARG A 537 -20.12 32.56 -8.16
C ARG A 537 -21.32 33.48 -8.16
N ARG A 538 -21.53 34.15 -7.03
CA ARG A 538 -22.19 35.44 -7.03
C ARG A 538 -21.24 36.35 -7.81
N GLU A 539 -21.44 36.38 -9.12
CA GLU A 539 -21.12 37.53 -9.92
C GLU A 539 -21.69 38.72 -9.17
N VAL A 540 -20.81 39.43 -8.46
CA VAL A 540 -21.10 40.78 -8.02
C VAL A 540 -21.26 41.55 -9.32
N GLY A 541 -22.52 41.69 -9.74
CA GLY A 541 -22.89 42.50 -10.88
C GLY A 541 -22.26 43.87 -10.70
N GLY A 542 -21.30 44.18 -11.57
CA GLY A 542 -20.76 45.52 -11.69
C GLY A 542 -21.91 46.47 -11.96
N VAL A 543 -22.17 47.35 -11.00
CA VAL A 543 -23.06 48.48 -11.19
C VAL A 543 -22.46 49.34 -12.28
N GLY A 544 -23.20 49.49 -13.37
CA GLY A 544 -22.85 50.35 -14.49
C GLY A 544 -22.64 51.78 -14.02
N GLU A 545 -21.48 52.31 -14.38
CA GLU A 545 -21.13 53.72 -14.30
C GLU A 545 -22.07 54.46 -15.28
N MET A 546 -23.04 55.21 -14.74
CA MET A 546 -23.81 56.18 -15.51
C MET A 546 -23.03 57.49 -15.52
N ASP A 547 -22.61 57.88 -16.72
CA ASP A 547 -22.23 59.25 -17.05
C ASP A 547 -23.34 60.21 -16.61
N VAL A 548 -22.98 61.21 -15.81
CA VAL A 548 -23.80 62.40 -15.59
C VAL A 548 -22.94 63.61 -15.92
N GLU A 549 -23.28 64.22 -17.05
CA GLU A 549 -22.88 65.57 -17.44
C GLU A 549 -23.06 66.57 -16.29
N LYS A 550 -22.01 67.34 -16.00
CA LYS A 550 -22.08 68.79 -15.80
C LYS A 550 -20.70 69.45 -15.86
#